data_AF-A0A9X9WEC4-F1
#
_entry.id   AF-A0A9X9WEC4-F1
#
_cell.length_a   1.000
_cell.length_b   1.000
_cell.length_c   1.000
_cell.angle_alpha   90.00
_cell.angle_beta   90.00
_cell.angle_gamma   90.00
#
_symmetry.space_group_name_H-M   'P 1'
#
loop_
_entity.id
_entity.type
_entity.pdbx_description
1 polymer ?
#
loop_
_entity_poly.entity_id
_entity_poly.type
_entity_poly.pdbx_seq_one_letter_code
_entity_poly.pdbx_strand_id
1 'polypeptide(L)'
;MLTTEDGSEVRCAISRLALLAISGTRPRRSTDLPAIFAAERGRIEAAALEKLRARLSPPLGVLHIWEDDMLDPEPPETAAFALKARRQRG
;
A
#
# COMPACT_ATOMS: atom_id res chain seq x y z
N MET A 1 -6.28 -10.90 3.74
CA MET A 1 -7.43 -10.62 2.86
C MET A 1 -8.16 -9.46 3.49
N LEU A 2 -8.41 -8.38 2.74
CA LEU A 2 -9.14 -7.22 3.27
C LEU A 2 -10.58 -7.28 2.78
N THR A 3 -11.53 -7.11 3.70
CA THR A 3 -12.95 -6.96 3.38
C THR A 3 -13.26 -5.49 3.27
N THR A 4 -13.81 -5.07 2.15
CA THR A 4 -14.26 -3.69 1.93
C THR A 4 -15.64 -3.47 2.53
N GLU A 5 -16.05 -2.21 2.67
CA GLU A 5 -17.39 -1.83 3.15
C GLU A 5 -18.50 -2.39 2.24
N ASP A 6 -18.21 -2.56 0.94
CA ASP A 6 -19.07 -3.23 -0.05
C ASP A 6 -19.07 -4.77 0.06
N GLY A 7 -18.43 -5.34 1.09
CA GLY A 7 -18.33 -6.80 1.28
C GLY A 7 -17.41 -7.49 0.27
N SER A 8 -16.66 -6.75 -0.53
CA SER A 8 -15.73 -7.31 -1.51
C SER A 8 -14.44 -7.73 -0.83
N GLU A 9 -13.92 -8.90 -1.20
CA GLU A 9 -12.64 -9.36 -0.69
C GLU A 9 -11.49 -9.00 -1.64
N VAL A 10 -10.56 -8.18 -1.16
CA VAL A 10 -9.38 -7.77 -1.93
C VAL A 10 -8.17 -8.58 -1.47
N ARG A 11 -7.58 -9.31 -2.43
CA ARG A 11 -6.29 -9.95 -2.23
C ARG A 11 -5.21 -8.87 -2.20
N CYS A 12 -4.36 -8.88 -1.20
CA CYS A 12 -3.30 -7.88 -1.04
C CYS A 12 -1.93 -8.57 -1.01
N ALA A 13 -0.94 -7.91 -1.60
CA ALA A 13 0.46 -8.29 -1.52
C ALA A 13 1.25 -7.08 -1.01
N ILE A 14 2.14 -7.32 -0.04
CA ILE A 14 3.01 -6.28 0.51
C ILE A 14 4.46 -6.58 0.13
N SER A 15 5.19 -5.54 -0.28
CA SER A 15 6.62 -5.68 -0.57
C SER A 15 7.43 -5.88 0.72
N ARG A 16 8.53 -6.63 0.63
CA ARG A 16 9.45 -6.80 1.77
C ARG A 16 9.97 -5.46 2.29
N LEU A 17 10.21 -4.49 1.40
CA LEU A 17 10.70 -3.16 1.76
C LEU A 17 9.67 -2.38 2.59
N ALA A 18 8.41 -2.36 2.16
CA ALA A 18 7.31 -1.76 2.93
C ALA A 18 7.21 -2.31 4.35
N LEU A 19 7.35 -3.63 4.47
CA LEU A 19 7.33 -4.36 5.74
C LEU A 19 8.49 -3.96 6.67
N LEU A 20 9.66 -3.69 6.10
CA LEU A 20 10.82 -3.22 6.86
C LEU A 20 10.69 -1.75 7.24
N ALA A 21 10.19 -0.91 6.33
CA ALA A 21 9.99 0.52 6.56
C ALA A 21 9.10 0.79 7.77
N ILE A 22 7.99 0.05 7.92
CA ILE A 22 7.09 0.20 9.07
C ILE A 22 7.61 -0.40 10.37
N SER A 23 8.55 -1.35 10.29
CA SER A 23 9.14 -1.98 11.48
C SER A 23 10.09 -1.05 12.25
N GLY A 24 10.44 0.09 11.65
CA GLY A 24 11.30 1.12 12.22
C GLY A 24 12.78 0.72 12.32
N THR A 25 13.59 1.60 12.93
CA THR A 25 15.03 1.42 13.22
C THR A 25 15.31 0.41 14.34
N ARG A 26 14.36 -0.43 14.73
CA ARG A 26 14.66 -1.50 15.69
C ARG A 26 15.43 -2.58 14.93
N PRO A 27 16.65 -2.94 15.36
CA PRO A 27 17.38 -4.06 14.79
C PRO A 27 16.72 -5.35 15.28
N ARG A 28 15.51 -5.66 14.79
CA ARG A 28 15.04 -7.03 14.77
C ARG A 28 15.98 -7.74 13.82
N ARG A 29 16.66 -8.78 14.30
CA ARG A 29 17.43 -9.70 13.45
C ARG A 29 16.58 -10.00 12.22
N SER A 30 17.09 -9.62 11.07
CA SER A 30 16.40 -9.17 9.87
C SER A 30 15.69 -10.25 9.05
N THR A 31 15.06 -11.23 9.71
CA THR A 31 14.62 -12.45 9.02
C THR A 31 13.19 -12.89 9.32
N ASP A 32 12.57 -12.44 10.41
CA ASP A 32 11.20 -12.88 10.75
C ASP A 32 10.12 -11.97 10.16
N LEU A 33 10.03 -11.97 8.82
CA LEU A 33 9.00 -11.24 8.08
C LEU A 33 7.57 -11.59 8.51
N PRO A 34 7.22 -12.87 8.77
CA PRO A 34 5.90 -13.21 9.29
C PRO A 34 5.58 -12.55 10.63
N ALA A 35 6.52 -12.49 11.57
CA ALA A 35 6.27 -11.83 12.86
C ALA A 35 6.12 -10.31 12.73
N ILE A 36 6.88 -9.67 11.84
CA ILE A 36 6.71 -8.24 11.57
C ILE A 36 5.35 -7.98 10.92
N PHE A 37 4.95 -8.82 9.95
CA PHE A 37 3.65 -8.71 9.30
C PHE A 37 2.50 -8.84 10.30
N ALA A 38 2.60 -9.81 11.23
CA ALA A 38 1.59 -10.00 12.27
C ALA A 38 1.53 -8.81 13.24
N ALA A 39 2.67 -8.26 13.64
CA ALA A 39 2.75 -7.11 14.55
C ALA A 39 2.20 -5.82 13.92
N GLU A 40 2.50 -5.58 12.65
CA GLU A 40 2.15 -4.34 11.94
C GLU A 40 0.88 -4.50 11.07
N ARG A 41 0.14 -5.61 11.23
CA ARG A 41 -1.02 -5.95 10.40
C ARG A 41 -2.03 -4.81 10.31
N GLY A 42 -2.33 -4.14 11.42
CA GLY A 42 -3.29 -3.04 11.44
C GLY A 42 -2.86 -1.85 10.57
N ARG A 43 -1.56 -1.53 10.54
CA ARG A 43 -1.04 -0.47 9.67
C ARG A 43 -1.05 -0.87 8.20
N ILE A 44 -0.71 -2.12 7.90
CA ILE A 44 -0.76 -2.67 6.53
C ILE A 44 -2.20 -2.65 6.00
N GLU A 45 -3.18 -3.04 6.83
CA GLU A 45 -4.59 -3.01 6.48
C GLU A 45 -5.12 -1.58 6.29
N ALA A 46 -4.70 -0.62 7.12
CA ALA A 46 -5.04 0.79 6.96
C ALA A 46 -4.51 1.35 5.63
N ALA A 47 -3.23 1.16 5.33
CA ALA A 47 -2.62 1.60 4.06
C ALA A 47 -3.30 0.95 2.85
N ALA A 48 -3.65 -0.34 2.95
CA ALA A 48 -4.39 -1.03 1.90
C ALA A 48 -5.78 -0.42 1.68
N LEU A 49 -6.49 -0.08 2.76
CA LEU A 49 -7.81 0.53 2.70
C LEU A 49 -7.74 1.95 2.11
N GLU A 50 -6.77 2.77 2.51
CA GLU A 50 -6.56 4.10 1.96
C GLU A 50 -6.24 4.04 0.48
N LYS A 51 -5.31 3.16 0.09
CA LYS A 51 -4.97 2.94 -1.32
C LYS A 51 -6.15 2.44 -2.14
N LEU A 52 -7.03 1.63 -1.54
CA LEU A 52 -8.24 1.17 -2.19
C LEU A 52 -9.26 2.31 -2.35
N ARG A 53 -9.46 3.13 -1.31
CA ARG A 53 -10.36 4.30 -1.34
C ARG A 53 -9.91 5.35 -2.35
N ALA A 54 -8.61 5.53 -2.51
CA ALA A 54 -8.04 6.44 -3.51
C ALA A 54 -8.27 5.98 -4.96
N ARG A 55 -8.67 4.72 -5.19
CA ARG A 55 -8.91 4.20 -6.54
C ARG A 55 -10.35 4.46 -6.99
N LEU A 56 -10.47 5.07 -8.17
CA LEU A 56 -11.73 5.27 -8.88
C LEU A 56 -12.31 3.98 -9.48
N SER A 57 -11.60 2.85 -9.42
CA SER A 57 -12.05 1.57 -9.96
C SER A 57 -11.53 0.40 -9.13
N PRO A 58 -12.34 -0.66 -8.96
CA PRO A 58 -11.94 -1.82 -8.18
C PRO A 58 -10.70 -2.50 -8.79
N PRO A 59 -9.77 -3.00 -7.96
CA PRO A 59 -8.60 -3.70 -8.45
C PRO A 59 -9.02 -4.95 -9.22
N LEU A 60 -8.63 -5.03 -10.49
CA LEU A 60 -8.67 -6.26 -11.29
C LEU A 60 -7.55 -7.20 -10.81
N GLY A 61 -7.67 -7.74 -9.60
CA GLY A 61 -6.72 -8.70 -9.04
C GLY A 61 -6.16 -8.31 -7.68
N VAL A 62 -4.83 -8.41 -7.52
CA VAL A 62 -4.13 -8.21 -6.25
C VAL A 62 -3.77 -6.73 -6.05
N LEU A 63 -4.09 -6.18 -4.88
CA LEU A 63 -3.64 -4.86 -4.45
C LEU A 63 -2.21 -4.94 -3.93
N HIS A 64 -1.28 -4.25 -4.60
CA HIS A 64 0.12 -4.20 -4.20
C HIS A 64 0.40 -2.98 -3.30
N ILE A 65 0.95 -3.25 -2.11
CA ILE A 65 1.37 -2.26 -1.11
C ILE A 65 2.90 -2.15 -1.17
N TRP A 66 3.37 -0.96 -1.53
CA TRP A 66 4.77 -0.60 -1.67
C TRP A 66 5.24 0.23 -0.47
N GLU A 67 6.55 0.45 -0.38
CA GLU A 67 7.14 1.26 0.70
C GLU A 67 6.54 2.67 0.75
N ASP A 68 6.37 3.28 -0.42
CA ASP A 68 5.78 4.61 -0.60
C ASP A 68 4.35 4.71 -0.04
N ASP A 69 3.57 3.62 -0.10
CA ASP A 69 2.21 3.58 0.46
C ASP A 69 2.19 3.51 1.99
N MET A 70 3.33 3.20 2.62
CA MET A 70 3.46 3.15 4.08
C MET A 70 4.10 4.43 4.64
N LEU A 71 4.60 5.31 3.77
CA LEU A 71 5.05 6.64 4.14
C LEU A 71 3.83 7.54 4.25
N ASP A 72 3.75 8.33 5.32
CA ASP A 72 2.67 9.30 5.51
C ASP A 72 2.61 10.19 4.25
N PRO A 73 1.45 10.34 3.60
CA PRO A 73 1.36 11.19 2.43
C PRO A 73 1.78 12.59 2.83
N GLU A 74 2.85 13.11 2.21
CA GLU A 74 3.15 14.54 2.32
C GLU A 74 1.86 15.31 2.01
N PRO A 75 1.54 16.37 2.78
CA PRO A 75 0.31 17.12 2.60
C PRO A 75 0.17 17.51 1.12
N PRO A 76 -1.04 17.43 0.55
CA PRO A 76 -1.23 17.41 -0.89
C PRO A 76 -0.92 18.78 -1.51
N GLU A 77 0.33 19.01 -1.86
CA GLU A 77 0.69 19.97 -2.91
C GLU A 77 0.64 19.26 -4.26
N THR A 78 -0.52 19.36 -4.92
CA THR A 78 -0.61 19.43 -6.39
C THR A 78 -0.32 18.17 -7.24
N ALA A 79 -0.65 16.95 -6.79
CA ALA A 79 -0.58 15.75 -7.66
C ALA A 79 -1.80 15.56 -8.61
N ALA A 80 -2.46 16.63 -9.04
CA ALA A 80 -3.55 16.61 -10.01
C ALA A 80 -3.08 16.49 -11.49
N PHE A 81 -1.77 16.39 -11.75
CA PHE A 81 -1.24 16.40 -13.12
C PHE A 81 -0.16 15.33 -13.37
N ALA A 82 -0.50 14.04 -13.42
CA ALA A 82 0.44 13.05 -13.96
C ALA A 82 -0.16 11.82 -14.65
N LEU A 83 -1.44 11.87 -15.08
CA LEU A 83 -2.02 10.78 -15.91
C LEU A 83 -2.58 11.25 -17.25
N LYS A 84 -1.93 12.22 -17.90
CA LYS A 84 -2.33 12.67 -19.25
C LYS A 84 -1.19 12.97 -20.24
N ALA A 85 -0.07 12.23 -20.18
CA ALA A 85 1.06 12.51 -21.08
C ALA A 85 1.76 11.27 -21.69
N ARG A 86 1.06 10.15 -21.93
CA ARG A 86 1.62 9.03 -22.74
C ARG A 86 0.71 8.52 -23.86
N ARG A 87 -0.14 9.39 -24.39
CA ARG A 87 -0.74 9.22 -25.72
C ARG A 87 -0.48 10.50 -26.51
N GLN A 88 0.67 10.56 -27.19
CA GLN A 88 0.91 11.26 -28.46
C GLN A 88 2.41 11.53 -28.66
N ARG A 89 3.01 10.68 -29.49
CA ARG A 89 4.09 10.92 -30.45
C ARG A 89 4.40 9.51 -30.98
N GLY A 90 3.94 9.14 -32.17
CA GLY A 90 4.13 9.86 -33.42
C GLY A 90 5.23 9.10 -34.14
#